data_AF-A0A8J7A8A4-F1
#
_entry.id   AF-A0A8J7A8A4-F1
#
_cell.length_a   1.000
_cell.length_b   1.000
_cell.length_c   1.000
_cell.angle_alpha   90.00
_cell.angle_beta   90.00
_cell.angle_gamma   90.00
#
_symmetry.space_group_name_H-M   'P 1'
#
loop_
_entity.id
_entity.type
_entity.pdbx_description
1 polymer ?
#
loop_
_entity_poly.entity_id
_entity_poly.type
_entity_poly.pdbx_seq_one_letter_code
_entity_poly.pdbx_strand_id
1 'polypeptide(L)'
;MGWVWRDSKPFSIPEPLPAWFKVWFLIVLILGLALPLLTMILWGVWWSYHQVLMVLASYFLMLGLQILSEKLTVQRFHSCVWVMIPCLYLPYRIWQLYQGLTLLNPLPELIWVQKLLILEMILWIFNYGVHLSQLPKLLRWEAPTNSHNSIS
;
A
#
# COMPACT_ATOMS: atom_id res chain seq x y z
N MET A 1 24.47 6.88 4.03
CA MET A 1 23.97 5.86 3.08
C MET A 1 23.33 6.42 1.80
N GLY A 2 23.47 7.71 1.46
CA GLY A 2 22.92 8.27 0.21
C GLY A 2 23.86 8.23 -1.01
N TRP A 3 25.14 7.85 -0.84
CA TRP A 3 26.16 7.95 -1.89
C TRP A 3 26.08 6.84 -2.94
N VAL A 4 25.60 5.64 -2.58
CA VAL A 4 25.53 4.48 -3.48
C VAL A 4 24.49 4.66 -4.60
N TRP A 5 23.53 5.57 -4.43
CA TRP A 5 22.39 5.74 -5.33
C TRP A 5 22.52 6.93 -6.28
N ARG A 6 23.65 7.65 -6.24
CA ARG A 6 23.87 8.86 -7.05
C ARG A 6 24.04 8.56 -8.54
N ASP A 7 24.50 7.35 -8.88
CA ASP A 7 24.77 6.91 -10.25
C ASP A 7 23.71 5.93 -10.81
N SER A 8 22.62 5.68 -10.06
CA SER A 8 21.51 4.86 -10.57
C SER A 8 20.85 5.57 -11.76
N LYS A 9 20.60 4.83 -12.87
CA LYS A 9 19.88 5.37 -14.04
C LYS A 9 18.64 6.14 -13.58
N PRO A 10 18.43 7.39 -14.06
CA PRO A 10 17.24 8.15 -13.72
C PRO A 10 16.02 7.37 -14.17
N PHE A 11 15.19 7.00 -13.21
CA PHE A 11 14.02 6.18 -13.45
C PHE A 11 12.84 7.10 -13.76
N SER A 12 12.50 7.23 -15.04
CA SER A 12 11.28 7.91 -15.46
C SER A 12 10.12 6.92 -15.31
N ILE A 13 9.18 7.20 -14.41
CA ILE A 13 7.89 6.50 -14.38
C ILE A 13 7.29 6.62 -15.78
N PRO A 14 6.87 5.52 -16.44
CA PRO A 14 6.20 5.62 -17.72
C PRO A 14 4.89 6.38 -17.53
N GLU A 15 4.88 7.64 -17.93
CA GLU A 15 3.66 8.38 -18.16
C GLU A 15 3.16 8.03 -19.57
N PRO A 16 1.87 7.67 -19.74
CA PRO A 16 0.80 7.70 -18.74
C PRO A 16 0.58 6.36 -18.02
N LEU A 17 0.40 6.40 -16.70
CA LEU A 17 -0.21 5.29 -15.96
C LEU A 17 -1.62 5.01 -16.53
N PRO A 18 -2.02 3.74 -16.69
CA PRO A 18 -3.34 3.40 -17.19
C PRO A 18 -4.46 4.06 -16.38
N ALA A 19 -5.46 4.63 -17.06
CA ALA A 19 -6.56 5.33 -16.37
C ALA A 19 -7.29 4.43 -15.37
N TRP A 20 -7.46 3.14 -15.69
CA TRP A 20 -8.05 2.15 -14.77
C TRP A 20 -7.26 2.01 -13.47
N PHE A 21 -5.93 2.13 -13.52
CA PHE A 21 -5.07 2.01 -12.34
C PHE A 21 -5.23 3.21 -11.41
N LYS A 22 -5.37 4.42 -11.97
CA LYS A 22 -5.66 5.63 -11.19
C LYS A 22 -7.00 5.53 -10.45
N VAL A 23 -8.03 5.04 -11.13
CA VAL A 23 -9.36 4.82 -10.52
C VAL A 23 -9.30 3.73 -9.45
N TRP A 24 -8.63 2.61 -9.72
CA TRP A 24 -8.43 1.53 -8.76
C TRP A 24 -7.72 2.02 -7.49
N PHE A 25 -6.61 2.74 -7.65
CA PHE A 25 -5.86 3.28 -6.52
C PHE A 25 -6.70 4.24 -5.67
N LEU A 26 -7.51 5.09 -6.31
CA LEU A 26 -8.42 5.98 -5.61
C LEU A 26 -9.47 5.20 -4.80
N ILE A 27 -10.05 4.13 -5.37
CA ILE A 27 -11.02 3.28 -4.67
C ILE A 27 -10.37 2.61 -3.45
N VAL A 28 -9.17 2.03 -3.61
CA VAL A 28 -8.44 1.39 -2.50
C VAL A 28 -8.09 2.41 -1.43
N LEU A 29 -7.67 3.61 -1.81
CA LEU A 29 -7.35 4.67 -0.85
C LEU A 29 -8.59 5.11 -0.08
N ILE A 30 -9.72 5.33 -0.76
CA ILE A 30 -10.97 5.72 -0.10
C ILE A 30 -11.44 4.61 0.83
N LEU A 31 -11.50 3.36 0.39
CA LEU A 31 -11.96 2.25 1.23
C LEU A 31 -11.00 1.99 2.39
N GLY A 32 -9.69 1.91 2.12
CA GLY A 32 -8.65 1.64 3.10
C GLY A 32 -8.36 2.81 4.06
N LEU A 33 -8.91 4.00 3.82
CA LEU A 33 -8.83 5.14 4.73
C LEU A 33 -10.17 5.41 5.42
N ALA A 34 -11.27 5.47 4.67
CA ALA A 34 -12.58 5.85 5.18
C ALA A 34 -13.19 4.77 6.07
N LEU A 35 -13.11 3.49 5.69
CA LEU A 35 -13.65 2.40 6.51
C LEU A 35 -12.98 2.34 7.89
N PRO A 36 -11.64 2.25 8.02
CA PRO A 36 -11.02 2.18 9.33
C PRO A 36 -11.23 3.46 10.13
N LEU A 37 -11.38 4.61 9.47
CA LEU A 37 -11.60 5.89 10.15
C LEU A 37 -12.98 5.94 10.79
N LEU A 38 -14.01 5.54 10.04
CA LEU A 38 -15.37 5.43 10.54
C LEU A 38 -15.44 4.45 11.71
N THR A 39 -14.77 3.30 11.59
CA THR A 39 -14.71 2.30 12.67
C THR A 39 -14.01 2.85 13.91
N MET A 40 -12.92 3.58 13.74
CA MET A 40 -12.19 4.20 14.84
C MET A 40 -13.06 5.21 15.59
N ILE A 41 -13.84 6.02 14.87
CA ILE A 41 -14.72 7.03 15.48
C ILE A 41 -15.90 6.34 16.19
N LEU A 42 -16.57 5.40 15.54
CA LEU A 42 -17.76 4.75 16.10
C LEU A 42 -17.41 3.80 17.26
N TRP A 43 -16.51 2.84 17.07
CA TRP A 43 -16.16 1.89 18.14
C TRP A 43 -15.12 2.42 19.10
N GLY A 44 -14.12 3.13 18.59
CA GLY A 44 -13.04 3.63 19.42
C GLY A 44 -13.44 4.83 20.28
N VAL A 45 -14.07 5.85 19.68
CA VAL A 45 -14.42 7.10 20.39
C VAL A 45 -15.81 7.04 21.00
N TRP A 46 -16.84 6.71 20.21
CA TRP A 46 -18.23 6.76 20.69
C TRP A 46 -18.55 5.66 21.69
N TRP A 47 -18.13 4.42 21.40
CA TRP A 47 -18.30 3.27 22.32
C TRP A 47 -17.09 3.01 23.23
N SER A 48 -16.05 3.86 23.17
CA SER A 48 -14.89 3.83 24.08
C SER A 48 -14.11 2.51 24.12
N TYR A 49 -14.09 1.72 23.02
CA TYR A 49 -13.25 0.51 22.95
C TYR A 49 -11.78 0.85 22.69
N HIS A 50 -10.98 0.90 23.75
CA HIS A 50 -9.58 1.32 23.69
C HIS A 50 -8.70 0.38 22.85
N GLN A 51 -9.04 -0.91 22.81
CA GLN A 51 -8.34 -1.89 21.96
C GLN A 51 -8.50 -1.58 20.47
N VAL A 52 -9.71 -1.17 20.05
CA VAL A 52 -9.99 -0.78 18.66
C VAL A 52 -9.22 0.48 18.30
N LEU A 53 -9.14 1.46 19.20
CA LEU A 53 -8.32 2.66 19.02
C LEU A 53 -6.84 2.32 18.82
N MET A 54 -6.25 1.46 19.66
CA MET A 54 -4.83 1.09 19.54
C MET A 54 -4.52 0.40 18.21
N VAL A 55 -5.37 -0.54 17.79
CA VAL A 55 -5.22 -1.25 16.51
C VAL A 55 -5.33 -0.27 15.34
N LEU A 56 -6.36 0.56 15.29
CA LEU A 56 -6.59 1.47 14.16
C LEU A 56 -5.63 2.67 14.14
N ALA A 57 -5.25 3.20 15.30
CA ALA A 57 -4.26 4.28 15.39
C ALA A 57 -2.90 3.81 14.87
N SER A 58 -2.46 2.61 15.25
CA SER A 58 -1.22 2.04 14.71
C SER A 58 -1.33 1.79 13.20
N TYR A 59 -2.51 1.41 12.69
CA TYR A 59 -2.75 1.23 11.26
C TYR A 59 -2.59 2.55 10.49
N PHE A 60 -3.19 3.64 10.98
CA PHE A 60 -3.06 4.97 10.38
C PHE A 60 -1.63 5.50 10.44
N LEU A 61 -0.91 5.23 11.53
CA LEU A 61 0.50 5.60 11.66
C LEU A 61 1.33 4.93 10.56
N MET A 62 1.13 3.63 10.31
CA MET A 62 1.84 2.93 9.23
C MET A 62 1.43 3.39 7.84
N LEU A 63 0.16 3.74 7.63
CA LEU A 63 -0.32 4.34 6.38
C LEU A 63 0.32 5.70 6.12
N GLY A 64 0.39 6.56 7.13
CA GLY A 64 1.06 7.85 7.06
C GLY A 64 2.55 7.72 6.77
N LEU A 65 3.23 6.78 7.44
CA LEU A 65 4.65 6.50 7.19
C LEU A 65 4.90 6.01 5.77
N GLN A 66 4.02 5.19 5.20
CA GLN A 66 4.12 4.76 3.81
C GLN A 66 4.01 5.97 2.86
N ILE A 67 2.96 6.79 3.01
CA ILE A 67 2.73 7.96 2.14
C ILE A 67 3.89 8.95 2.24
N LEU A 68 4.40 9.19 3.46
CA LEU A 68 5.53 10.09 3.68
C LEU A 68 6.81 9.55 3.02
N SER A 69 7.08 8.25 3.17
CA SER A 69 8.24 7.59 2.56
C SER A 69 8.17 7.62 1.04
N GLU A 70 6.99 7.36 0.47
CA GLU A 70 6.75 7.46 -0.97
C GLU A 70 7.00 8.89 -1.47
N LYS A 71 6.40 9.89 -0.83
CA LYS A 71 6.56 11.30 -1.20
C LYS A 71 8.02 11.75 -1.12
N LEU A 72 8.74 11.39 -0.06
CA LEU A 72 10.15 11.71 0.11
C LEU A 72 11.01 11.02 -0.96
N THR A 73 10.73 9.77 -1.30
CA THR A 73 11.53 9.01 -2.26
C THR A 73 11.33 9.50 -3.69
N VAL A 74 10.10 9.84 -4.07
CA VAL A 74 9.78 10.45 -5.37
C VAL A 74 10.42 11.83 -5.47
N GLN A 75 10.17 12.72 -4.51
CA GLN A 75 10.61 14.11 -4.60
C GLN A 75 12.13 14.28 -4.46
N ARG A 76 12.77 13.46 -3.63
CA ARG A 76 14.18 13.67 -3.26
C ARG A 76 15.15 12.76 -4.01
N PHE A 77 14.77 11.52 -4.32
CA PHE A 77 15.71 10.52 -4.82
C PHE A 77 15.44 10.08 -6.25
N HIS A 78 14.25 10.34 -6.83
CA HIS A 78 13.88 9.91 -8.20
C HIS A 78 14.32 8.46 -8.50
N SER A 79 14.24 7.60 -7.48
CA SER A 79 14.94 6.32 -7.45
C SER A 79 13.94 5.16 -7.55
N CYS A 80 14.39 4.08 -8.19
CA CYS A 80 13.70 2.79 -8.28
C CYS A 80 13.25 2.23 -6.91
N VAL A 81 13.87 2.69 -5.83
CA VAL A 81 13.55 2.34 -4.44
C VAL A 81 12.10 2.68 -4.08
N TRP A 82 11.46 3.65 -4.75
CA TRP A 82 10.04 3.97 -4.53
C TRP A 82 9.13 2.74 -4.64
N VAL A 83 9.48 1.82 -5.54
CA VAL A 83 8.75 0.57 -5.78
C VAL A 83 8.88 -0.43 -4.62
N MET A 84 9.99 -0.39 -3.89
CA MET A 84 10.23 -1.25 -2.72
C MET A 84 9.40 -0.83 -1.51
N ILE A 85 8.99 0.44 -1.43
CA ILE A 85 8.23 0.98 -0.29
C ILE A 85 6.90 0.25 -0.11
N PRO A 86 5.98 0.21 -1.10
CA PRO A 86 4.76 -0.57 -0.95
C PRO A 86 5.05 -2.06 -0.71
N CYS A 87 6.13 -2.59 -1.27
CA CYS A 87 6.52 -4.00 -1.05
C CYS A 87 6.92 -4.31 0.41
N LEU A 88 7.36 -3.32 1.19
CA LEU A 88 7.69 -3.50 2.61
C LEU A 88 6.50 -3.17 3.50
N TYR A 89 5.80 -2.06 3.22
CA TYR A 89 4.72 -1.57 4.07
C TYR A 89 3.44 -2.40 3.95
N LEU A 90 3.08 -2.91 2.76
CA LEU A 90 1.85 -3.69 2.59
C LEU A 90 1.87 -5.03 3.34
N PRO A 91 2.93 -5.87 3.24
CA PRO A 91 2.99 -7.12 4.01
C PRO A 91 2.95 -6.88 5.52
N TYR A 92 3.66 -5.84 6.00
CA TYR A 92 3.60 -5.47 7.41
C TYR A 92 2.20 -5.03 7.83
N ARG A 93 1.49 -4.25 7.01
CA ARG A 93 0.11 -3.82 7.28
C ARG A 93 -0.83 -5.02 7.36
N ILE A 94 -0.69 -5.98 6.46
CA ILE A 94 -1.48 -7.23 6.48
C ILE A 94 -1.23 -7.98 7.79
N TRP A 95 0.04 -8.12 8.19
CA TRP A 95 0.40 -8.72 9.48
C TRP A 95 -0.20 -7.96 10.66
N GLN A 96 -0.13 -6.64 10.65
CA GLN A 96 -0.69 -5.77 11.69
C GLN A 96 -2.21 -5.90 11.82
N LEU A 97 -2.93 -5.96 10.70
CA LEU A 97 -4.38 -6.22 10.69
C LEU A 97 -4.71 -7.60 11.27
N TYR A 98 -3.91 -8.61 10.93
CA TYR A 98 -4.04 -9.95 11.50
C TYR A 98 -3.82 -9.95 13.03
N GLN A 99 -2.79 -9.25 13.52
CA GLN A 99 -2.58 -9.08 14.97
C GLN A 99 -3.71 -8.30 15.64
N GLY A 100 -4.27 -7.29 14.96
CA GLY A 100 -5.48 -6.62 15.44
C GLY A 100 -6.66 -7.57 15.58
N LEU A 101 -6.82 -8.49 14.62
CA LEU A 101 -7.88 -9.49 14.66
C LEU A 101 -7.70 -10.49 15.80
N THR A 102 -6.47 -10.98 16.06
CA THR A 102 -6.20 -11.90 17.18
C THR A 102 -6.45 -11.23 18.53
N LEU A 103 -6.12 -9.94 18.67
CA LEU A 103 -6.39 -9.15 19.87
C LEU A 103 -7.90 -8.93 20.11
N LEU A 104 -8.69 -8.75 19.05
CA LEU A 104 -10.13 -8.47 19.13
C LEU A 104 -11.02 -9.71 19.10
N ASN A 105 -10.49 -10.88 18.70
CA ASN A 105 -11.19 -12.17 18.66
C ASN A 105 -11.92 -12.55 19.96
N PRO A 106 -11.34 -12.38 21.17
CA PRO A 106 -12.04 -12.76 22.41
C PRO A 106 -13.28 -11.90 22.74
N LEU A 107 -13.55 -10.83 22.00
CA LEU A 107 -14.67 -9.91 22.23
C LEU A 107 -15.78 -10.10 21.19
N PRO A 108 -16.84 -10.89 21.50
CA PRO A 108 -17.94 -11.14 20.56
C PRO A 108 -18.76 -9.88 20.23
N GLU A 109 -18.71 -8.84 21.05
CA GLU A 109 -19.37 -7.55 20.80
C GLU A 109 -18.74 -6.79 19.61
N LEU A 110 -17.52 -7.16 19.21
CA LEU A 110 -16.74 -6.50 18.16
C LEU A 110 -16.71 -7.28 16.84
N ILE A 111 -17.64 -8.23 16.63
CA ILE A 111 -17.72 -9.03 15.39
C ILE A 111 -17.73 -8.13 14.13
N TRP A 112 -18.45 -7.00 14.16
CA TRP A 112 -18.47 -6.06 13.03
C TRP A 112 -17.09 -5.46 12.73
N VAL A 113 -16.33 -5.09 13.77
CA VAL A 113 -14.96 -4.58 13.63
C VAL A 113 -14.06 -5.68 13.07
N GLN A 114 -14.17 -6.91 13.57
CA GLN A 114 -13.39 -8.04 13.06
C GLN A 114 -13.67 -8.31 11.58
N LYS A 115 -14.94 -8.31 11.16
CA LYS A 115 -15.32 -8.48 9.75
C LYS A 115 -14.75 -7.38 8.86
N LEU A 116 -14.73 -6.14 9.35
CA LEU A 116 -14.14 -5.01 8.64
C LEU A 116 -12.62 -5.15 8.50
N LEU A 117 -11.91 -5.56 9.55
CA LEU A 117 -10.46 -5.83 9.46
C LEU A 117 -10.13 -6.94 8.45
N ILE A 118 -10.97 -7.98 8.35
CA ILE A 118 -10.82 -9.03 7.33
C ILE A 118 -11.01 -8.44 5.93
N LEU A 119 -12.04 -7.62 5.73
CA LEU A 119 -12.30 -6.97 4.45
C LEU A 119 -11.13 -6.08 4.02
N GLU A 120 -10.58 -5.28 4.95
CA GLU A 120 -9.40 -4.47 4.68
C GLU A 120 -8.18 -5.32 4.35
N MET A 121 -7.97 -6.42 5.07
CA MET A 121 -6.87 -7.34 4.79
C MET A 121 -6.96 -7.89 3.36
N ILE A 122 -8.16 -8.31 2.93
CA ILE A 122 -8.40 -8.78 1.55
C ILE A 122 -8.15 -7.65 0.54
N LEU A 123 -8.65 -6.44 0.81
CA LEU A 123 -8.43 -5.27 -0.05
C LEU A 123 -6.94 -4.99 -0.24
N TRP A 124 -6.15 -5.00 0.85
CA TRP A 124 -4.71 -4.77 0.80
C TRP A 124 -3.93 -5.90 0.14
N ILE A 125 -4.34 -7.17 0.33
CA ILE A 125 -3.75 -8.32 -0.38
C ILE A 125 -3.98 -8.19 -1.89
N PHE A 126 -5.21 -7.90 -2.31
CA PHE A 126 -5.51 -7.71 -3.72
C PHE A 126 -4.75 -6.51 -4.29
N ASN A 127 -4.71 -5.39 -3.56
CA ASN A 127 -3.93 -4.22 -3.96
C ASN A 127 -2.43 -4.56 -4.09
N TYR A 128 -1.88 -5.34 -3.18
CA TYR A 128 -0.50 -5.81 -3.26
C TYR A 128 -0.26 -6.65 -4.52
N GLY A 129 -1.16 -7.57 -4.85
CA GLY A 129 -1.09 -8.36 -6.08
C GLY A 129 -1.12 -7.50 -7.35
N VAL A 130 -1.99 -6.48 -7.39
CA VAL A 130 -2.02 -5.51 -8.50
C VAL A 130 -0.69 -4.76 -8.59
N HIS A 131 -0.14 -4.26 -7.48
CA HIS A 131 1.18 -3.61 -7.48
C HIS A 131 2.30 -4.53 -7.99
N LEU A 132 2.34 -5.78 -7.52
CA LEU A 132 3.32 -6.78 -7.98
C LEU A 132 3.20 -7.06 -9.48
N SER A 133 1.99 -7.17 -10.01
CA SER A 133 1.75 -7.41 -11.45
C SER A 133 2.27 -6.28 -12.34
N GLN A 134 2.35 -5.06 -11.81
CA GLN A 134 2.84 -3.89 -12.56
C GLN A 134 4.36 -3.73 -12.48
N LEU A 135 5.05 -4.43 -11.56
CA LEU A 135 6.51 -4.36 -11.40
C LEU A 135 7.28 -4.69 -12.69
N PRO A 136 6.98 -5.76 -13.44
CA PRO A 136 7.73 -6.11 -14.64
C PRO A 136 7.64 -5.01 -15.71
N LYS A 137 6.46 -4.39 -15.82
CA LYS A 137 6.19 -3.29 -16.75
C LYS A 137 6.88 -2.00 -16.33
N LEU A 138 6.92 -1.70 -15.03
CA LEU A 138 7.63 -0.54 -14.48
C LEU A 138 9.15 -0.69 -14.67
N LEU A 139 9.71 -1.87 -14.37
CA LEU A 139 11.14 -2.18 -14.47
C LEU A 139 11.64 -2.40 -15.90
N ARG A 140 10.78 -2.27 -16.92
CA ARG A 140 11.11 -2.55 -18.34
C ARG A 140 11.78 -3.92 -18.50
N TRP A 141 11.23 -4.97 -17.86
CA TRP A 141 11.67 -6.35 -18.11
C TRP A 141 11.35 -6.80 -19.54
N GLU A 142 10.63 -6.00 -20.33
CA GLU A 142 10.50 -6.20 -21.77
C GLU A 142 11.90 -6.40 -22.36
N ALA A 143 12.20 -7.65 -22.73
CA ALA A 143 13.45 -8.01 -23.39
C ALA A 143 13.63 -7.06 -24.58
N PRO A 144 14.86 -6.63 -24.90
CA PRO A 144 15.06 -5.80 -26.08
C PRO A 144 14.47 -6.55 -27.26
N THR A 145 13.35 -6.05 -27.79
CA THR A 145 12.76 -6.57 -29.00
C THR A 145 13.79 -6.28 -30.06
N ASN A 146 14.51 -7.31 -30.48
CA ASN A 146 15.62 -7.22 -31.42
C ASN A 146 15.22 -6.29 -32.58
N SER A 147 15.81 -5.09 -32.61
CA SER A 147 15.82 -4.23 -33.78
C SER A 147 16.81 -4.84 -34.77
N HIS A 148 16.38 -5.89 -35.45
CA HIS A 148 17.01 -6.55 -36.59
C HIS A 148 15.83 -7.09 -37.42
N ASN A 149 15.51 -6.69 -38.64
CA ASN A 149 16.25 -5.98 -39.68
C ASN A 149 15.27 -5.24 -40.58
N SER A 150 15.46 -3.93 -40.73
CA SER A 150 15.23 -3.25 -41.99
C SER A 150 16.41 -3.58 -42.91
N ILE A 151 16.25 -4.57 -43.79
CA ILE A 151 17.12 -4.71 -44.97
C ILE A 151 16.25 -5.08 -46.17
N SER A 152 16.39 -4.24 -47.19
CA SER A 152 16.01 -4.34 -48.62
C SER A 152 14.53 -4.48 -48.96
#